data_AF-A0A8C7VQI4-F1
#
_entry.id   AF-A0A8C7VQI4-F1
#
_cell.length_a   1.000
_cell.length_b   1.000
_cell.length_c   1.000
_cell.angle_alpha   90.00
_cell.angle_beta   90.00
_cell.angle_gamma   90.00
#
_symmetry.space_group_name_H-M   'P 1'
#
loop_
_entity.id
_entity.type
_entity.pdbx_description
1 polymer ?
#
loop_
_entity_poly.entity_id
_entity_poly.type
_entity_poly.pdbx_seq_one_letter_code
_entity_poly.pdbx_strand_id
1 'polypeptide(L)'
;LCHAYTQDYHKPDQQTVQALRNIANRLRINCIKATTAAGSGYPTSCCSVAEIMSVLFFNTMKYRAEDPKNINNDRFVLSKGHSAPALYSMWTETGFLKESELLSLCQVESNLEGHPTPKQQFVDVVTGSLGQGLGVACGMAYTGKYFDKSSYHVFCLLGDGELSEGAVWEAMSFASYYQLDNLVAILDINRLGQTDPAPLQHHVEKYQKRCEAFGWHAIIVDGHSVEELCKALSQARHQPTAIIAKTTKGKGIPAVEDKMGWHAKPLSKDMAEGVVKDLQARIMNSSKRLYPTTPVEDAPPVSLRNVRMPSAPAYKQGEKISTRKAYGMALAKLGRYNERVVVLDGDTNNLTYSEIFKNEHPNRFVECYIAQQNMVSVATGCAARERNVVYASTLASFFTRAYDQLRMAAISESNINLCGSHCGLSIGEDGPSQMGLEDLAMFRAIPMATIFYPSDGVSIEKAVELAASTKGVCYIRTSHPDNPIIYSSNEDFHVGQAKVVYQSAEDKVTVIGAGITLHEAMAAAEMLKKERIFIRVIDPFTIKPLDSKTIIEHTRQTRGRILTVEDHYYEGGLGEAVCSAVVNEQGFTLQRLAVAHVPRSGKPNELLKIYGIDREAICQAVRKMLSGSANAK
;
A
#
# COMPACT_ATOMS: atom_id res chain seq x y z
N LEU A 1 -16.53 -29.31 15.61
CA LEU A 1 -15.77 -30.29 16.42
C LEU A 1 -14.40 -29.69 16.71
N CYS A 2 -14.28 -28.98 17.82
CA CYS A 2 -13.05 -28.31 18.24
C CYS A 2 -12.12 -29.33 18.89
N HIS A 3 -11.04 -29.70 18.21
CA HIS A 3 -9.86 -30.24 18.89
C HIS A 3 -8.96 -29.05 19.23
N ALA A 4 -9.07 -28.58 20.47
CA ALA A 4 -8.08 -27.71 21.07
C ALA A 4 -6.80 -28.53 21.23
N TYR A 5 -5.84 -28.35 20.32
CA TYR A 5 -4.46 -28.75 20.58
C TYR A 5 -3.91 -27.76 21.62
N THR A 6 -4.03 -28.10 22.91
CA THR A 6 -3.10 -27.59 23.91
C THR A 6 -1.73 -28.15 23.56
N GLN A 7 -0.90 -27.37 22.86
CA GLN A 7 0.54 -27.65 22.89
C GLN A 7 0.99 -27.39 24.32
N ASP A 8 1.35 -28.45 25.03
CA ASP A 8 1.98 -28.34 26.34
C ASP A 8 3.24 -27.48 26.19
N TYR A 9 3.32 -26.38 26.95
CA TYR A 9 4.53 -25.56 26.99
C TYR A 9 5.69 -26.39 27.50
N HIS A 10 6.58 -26.79 26.59
CA HIS A 10 7.85 -27.39 26.95
C HIS A 10 8.82 -26.26 27.31
N LYS A 11 9.00 -26.03 28.62
CA LYS A 11 10.03 -25.11 29.11
C LYS A 11 11.37 -25.46 28.47
N PRO A 12 12.04 -24.51 27.79
CA PRO A 12 13.32 -24.79 27.16
C PRO A 12 14.35 -25.20 28.21
N ASP A 13 15.15 -26.21 27.90
CA ASP A 13 16.27 -26.60 28.75
C ASP A 13 17.34 -25.48 28.81
N GLN A 14 18.21 -25.54 29.82
CA GLN A 14 19.23 -24.51 30.03
C GLN A 14 20.22 -24.38 28.86
N GLN A 15 20.46 -25.45 28.09
CA GLN A 15 21.33 -25.38 26.91
C GLN A 15 20.66 -24.62 25.77
N THR A 16 19.34 -24.79 25.56
CA THR A 16 18.54 -24.00 24.63
C THR A 16 18.53 -22.53 25.05
N VAL A 17 18.24 -22.24 26.32
CA VAL A 17 18.24 -20.88 26.84
C VAL A 17 19.60 -20.21 26.62
N GLN A 18 20.70 -20.92 26.90
CA GLN A 18 22.04 -20.40 26.68
C GLN A 18 22.37 -20.23 25.19
N ALA A 19 21.95 -21.14 24.31
CA ALA A 19 22.13 -21.00 22.87
C ALA A 19 21.39 -19.77 22.33
N LEU A 20 20.17 -19.51 22.79
CA LEU A 20 19.40 -18.32 22.44
C LEU A 20 20.07 -17.02 22.94
N ARG A 21 20.62 -17.00 24.16
CA ARG A 21 21.43 -15.87 24.66
C ARG A 21 22.68 -15.63 23.79
N ASN A 22 23.34 -16.71 23.36
CA ASN A 22 24.49 -16.61 22.47
C ASN A 22 24.11 -16.02 21.09
N ILE A 23 22.97 -16.44 20.51
CA ILE A 23 22.43 -15.87 19.27
C ILE A 23 22.12 -14.38 19.44
N ALA A 24 21.50 -13.98 20.55
CA ALA A 24 21.24 -12.57 20.85
C ALA A 24 22.53 -11.74 20.92
N ASN A 25 23.60 -12.26 21.54
CA ASN A 25 24.90 -11.59 21.56
C ASN A 25 25.56 -11.52 20.18
N ARG A 26 25.47 -12.58 19.37
CA ARG A 26 25.92 -12.54 17.96
C ARG A 26 25.15 -11.51 17.14
N LEU A 27 23.84 -11.39 17.37
CA LEU A 27 23.03 -10.34 16.75
C LEU A 27 23.59 -8.95 17.08
N ARG A 28 23.83 -8.65 18.36
CA ARG A 28 24.43 -7.37 18.77
C ARG A 28 25.76 -7.11 18.09
N ILE A 29 26.66 -8.10 18.08
CA ILE A 29 27.97 -8.00 17.43
C ILE A 29 27.82 -7.69 15.94
N ASN A 30 26.98 -8.44 15.24
CA ASN A 30 26.75 -8.27 13.80
C ASN A 30 26.18 -6.89 13.47
N CYS A 31 25.20 -6.40 14.25
CA CYS A 31 24.62 -5.08 14.04
C CYS A 31 25.65 -3.96 14.29
N ILE A 32 26.48 -4.08 15.33
CA ILE A 32 27.55 -3.11 15.62
C ILE A 32 28.58 -3.12 14.48
N LYS A 33 29.06 -4.30 14.06
CA LYS A 33 30.01 -4.42 12.94
C LYS A 33 29.45 -3.81 11.65
N ALA A 34 28.22 -4.17 11.27
CA ALA A 34 27.59 -3.73 10.03
C ALA A 34 27.38 -2.20 10.01
N THR A 35 26.83 -1.63 11.09
CA THR A 35 26.56 -0.18 11.16
C THR A 35 27.83 0.65 11.30
N THR A 36 28.85 0.17 12.01
CA THR A 36 30.17 0.81 12.06
C THR A 36 30.88 0.73 10.69
N ALA A 37 30.78 -0.38 9.96
CA ALA A 37 31.33 -0.51 8.61
C ALA A 37 30.64 0.44 7.61
N ALA A 38 29.31 0.58 7.70
CA ALA A 38 28.53 1.49 6.88
C ALA A 38 28.71 2.98 7.26
N GLY A 39 29.24 3.28 8.45
CA GLY A 39 29.31 4.65 8.98
C GLY A 39 27.94 5.28 9.25
N SER A 40 26.87 4.49 9.27
CA SER A 40 25.48 4.92 9.48
C SER A 40 24.63 3.75 10.02
N GLY A 41 23.43 4.05 10.54
CA GLY A 41 22.46 3.04 10.98
C GLY A 41 22.16 3.08 12.48
N TYR A 42 21.46 2.04 12.96
CA TYR A 42 20.73 2.07 14.24
C TYR A 42 21.14 0.92 15.20
N PRO A 43 22.42 0.80 15.60
CA PRO A 43 22.86 -0.32 16.45
C PRO A 43 22.11 -0.37 17.79
N THR A 44 21.82 0.78 18.39
CA THR A 44 21.11 0.83 19.69
C THR A 44 19.66 0.33 19.60
N SER A 45 18.96 0.59 18.49
CA SER A 45 17.62 0.05 18.23
C SER A 45 17.64 -1.46 17.92
N CYS A 46 18.73 -1.97 17.37
CA CYS A 46 18.91 -3.42 17.13
C CYS A 46 19.18 -4.16 18.44
N CYS A 47 20.02 -3.58 19.31
CA CYS A 47 20.42 -4.20 20.57
C CYS A 47 19.28 -4.39 21.58
N SER A 48 18.24 -3.53 21.57
CA SER A 48 17.08 -3.70 22.45
C SER A 48 16.26 -4.95 22.13
N VAL A 49 16.29 -5.41 20.87
CA VAL A 49 15.44 -6.52 20.40
C VAL A 49 16.20 -7.84 20.23
N ALA A 50 17.46 -7.93 20.67
CA ALA A 50 18.32 -9.07 20.37
C ALA A 50 17.77 -10.40 20.90
N GLU A 51 17.28 -10.44 22.16
CA GLU A 51 16.65 -11.63 22.73
C GLU A 51 15.31 -11.94 22.07
N ILE A 52 14.50 -10.92 21.79
CA ILE A 52 13.21 -11.06 21.08
C ILE A 52 13.43 -11.75 19.73
N MET A 53 14.36 -11.25 18.92
CA MET A 53 14.67 -11.79 17.59
C MET A 53 15.22 -13.21 17.67
N SER A 54 16.13 -13.47 18.63
CA SER A 54 16.68 -14.81 18.87
C SER A 54 15.59 -15.83 19.18
N VAL A 55 14.69 -15.51 20.11
CA VAL A 55 13.58 -16.40 20.51
C VAL A 55 12.58 -16.60 19.39
N LEU A 56 12.25 -15.54 18.65
CA LEU A 56 11.32 -15.64 17.52
C LEU A 56 11.89 -16.58 16.44
N PHE A 57 13.11 -16.33 15.95
CA PHE A 57 13.67 -17.04 14.80
C PHE A 57 14.13 -18.47 15.14
N PHE A 58 14.62 -18.74 16.35
CA PHE A 58 15.26 -20.02 16.68
C PHE A 58 14.51 -20.86 17.72
N ASN A 59 13.32 -20.43 18.14
CA ASN A 59 12.49 -21.21 19.06
C ASN A 59 10.99 -21.15 18.74
N THR A 60 10.47 -20.00 18.31
CA THR A 60 9.01 -19.80 18.17
C THR A 60 8.51 -20.04 16.75
N MET A 61 9.08 -19.35 15.77
CA MET A 61 8.59 -19.35 14.40
C MET A 61 8.91 -20.66 13.69
N LYS A 62 8.01 -21.05 12.78
CA LYS A 62 8.20 -22.17 11.87
C LYS A 62 8.38 -21.68 10.45
N TYR A 63 9.54 -21.89 9.86
CA TYR A 63 9.83 -21.44 8.51
C TYR A 63 10.97 -22.24 7.86
N ARG A 64 11.00 -22.26 6.53
CA ARG A 64 12.11 -22.79 5.73
C ARG A 64 13.16 -21.70 5.54
N ALA A 65 14.34 -21.90 6.09
CA ALA A 65 15.43 -20.92 6.00
C ALA A 65 15.95 -20.76 4.57
N GLU A 66 15.94 -21.84 3.80
CA GLU A 66 16.35 -21.91 2.40
C GLU A 66 15.30 -21.37 1.41
N ASP A 67 14.05 -21.23 1.84
CA ASP A 67 12.93 -20.70 1.05
C ASP A 67 12.12 -19.69 1.89
N PRO A 68 12.62 -18.46 2.07
CA PRO A 68 11.95 -17.45 2.91
C PRO A 68 10.54 -17.08 2.43
N LYS A 69 10.29 -17.18 1.11
CA LYS A 69 9.00 -16.87 0.47
C LYS A 69 7.99 -18.01 0.54
N ASN A 70 8.34 -19.17 1.11
CA ASN A 70 7.43 -20.30 1.18
C ASN A 70 6.07 -19.91 1.78
N ILE A 71 4.98 -20.27 1.11
CA ILE A 71 3.62 -19.86 1.48
C ILE A 71 3.14 -20.43 2.83
N ASN A 72 3.85 -21.42 3.39
CA ASN A 72 3.53 -22.05 4.67
C ASN A 72 4.31 -21.47 5.85
N ASN A 73 5.35 -20.66 5.61
CA ASN A 73 6.18 -20.11 6.68
C ASN A 73 5.36 -19.21 7.62
N ASP A 74 5.67 -19.18 8.90
CA ASP A 74 5.27 -18.05 9.74
C ASP A 74 5.81 -16.75 9.13
N ARG A 75 5.05 -15.67 9.25
CA ARG A 75 5.41 -14.36 8.72
C ARG A 75 6.02 -13.50 9.82
N PHE A 76 7.07 -12.77 9.48
CA PHE A 76 7.70 -11.79 10.36
C PHE A 76 7.71 -10.42 9.70
N VAL A 77 7.12 -9.42 10.37
CA VAL A 77 7.11 -8.03 9.92
C VAL A 77 7.89 -7.18 10.91
N LEU A 78 9.02 -6.63 10.47
CA LEU A 78 9.80 -5.67 11.25
C LEU A 78 9.22 -4.26 11.09
N SER A 79 8.16 -3.92 11.82
CA SER A 79 7.50 -2.60 11.70
C SER A 79 8.44 -1.44 12.04
N LYS A 80 9.30 -1.63 13.05
CA LYS A 80 10.43 -0.73 13.34
C LYS A 80 11.59 -0.93 12.35
N GLY A 81 11.34 -0.69 11.07
CA GLY A 81 12.20 -1.05 9.94
C GLY A 81 13.65 -0.57 10.05
N HIS A 82 13.91 0.53 10.75
CA HIS A 82 15.28 1.04 10.96
C HIS A 82 16.19 0.06 11.72
N SER A 83 15.63 -0.97 12.37
CA SER A 83 16.40 -2.07 12.97
C SER A 83 16.72 -3.21 11.99
N ALA A 84 16.73 -2.92 10.69
CA ALA A 84 17.01 -3.87 9.61
C ALA A 84 18.28 -4.73 9.84
N PRO A 85 19.40 -4.20 10.36
CA PRO A 85 20.57 -5.03 10.65
C PRO A 85 20.31 -6.18 11.61
N ALA A 86 19.32 -6.06 12.52
CA ALA A 86 18.91 -7.16 13.40
C ALA A 86 18.25 -8.29 12.60
N LEU A 87 17.39 -7.95 11.64
CA LEU A 87 16.75 -8.92 10.73
C LEU A 87 17.80 -9.60 9.85
N TYR A 88 18.70 -8.83 9.24
CA TYR A 88 19.75 -9.39 8.38
C TYR A 88 20.65 -10.34 9.16
N SER A 89 21.00 -9.99 10.40
CA SER A 89 21.78 -10.85 11.28
C SER A 89 21.09 -12.18 11.59
N MET A 90 19.76 -12.21 11.77
CA MET A 90 19.04 -13.48 11.94
C MET A 90 19.11 -14.35 10.69
N TRP A 91 18.96 -13.77 9.50
CA TRP A 91 19.11 -14.53 8.26
C TRP A 91 20.55 -15.00 8.01
N THR A 92 21.56 -14.26 8.48
CA THR A 92 22.94 -14.76 8.54
C THR A 92 23.08 -15.95 9.50
N GLU A 93 22.46 -15.89 10.68
CA GLU A 93 22.50 -16.98 11.66
C GLU A 93 21.83 -18.26 11.14
N THR A 94 20.80 -18.14 10.28
CA THR A 94 20.20 -19.29 9.58
C THR A 94 21.10 -19.88 8.47
N GLY A 95 22.09 -19.13 7.99
CA GLY A 95 22.95 -19.49 6.86
C GLY A 95 22.41 -19.05 5.49
N PHE A 96 21.27 -18.37 5.42
CA PHE A 96 20.73 -17.82 4.16
C PHE A 96 21.59 -16.68 3.61
N LEU A 97 22.09 -15.80 4.50
CA LEU A 97 23.07 -14.78 4.17
C LEU A 97 24.46 -15.16 4.69
N LYS A 98 25.51 -14.74 3.99
CA LYS A 98 26.90 -14.87 4.50
C LYS A 98 27.22 -13.72 5.46
N GLU A 99 28.05 -13.96 6.47
CA GLU A 99 28.47 -12.90 7.41
C GLU A 99 29.17 -11.74 6.69
N SER A 100 29.92 -12.02 5.61
CA SER A 100 30.59 -10.99 4.81
C SER A 100 29.62 -10.01 4.15
N GLU A 101 28.40 -10.42 3.83
CA GLU A 101 27.38 -9.56 3.22
C GLU A 101 26.87 -8.50 4.21
N LEU A 102 26.88 -8.78 5.53
CA LEU A 102 26.47 -7.80 6.53
C LEU A 102 27.34 -6.54 6.52
N LEU A 103 28.60 -6.65 6.10
CA LEU A 103 29.54 -5.54 6.04
C LEU A 103 29.31 -4.63 4.82
N SER A 104 28.50 -5.06 3.84
CA SER A 104 28.08 -4.22 2.71
C SER A 104 26.76 -3.48 2.98
N LEU A 105 26.29 -3.43 4.23
CA LEU A 105 25.11 -2.66 4.63
C LEU A 105 25.16 -1.22 4.05
N CYS A 106 24.06 -0.78 3.43
CA CYS A 106 23.90 0.54 2.81
C CYS A 106 24.88 0.88 1.67
N GLN A 107 25.65 -0.09 1.15
CA GLN A 107 26.45 0.11 -0.06
C GLN A 107 25.58 -0.03 -1.31
N VAL A 108 25.89 0.73 -2.36
CA VAL A 108 25.07 0.81 -3.60
C VAL A 108 24.87 -0.56 -4.27
N GLU A 109 25.90 -1.41 -4.28
CA GLU A 109 25.86 -2.74 -4.89
C GLU A 109 25.28 -3.82 -3.96
N SER A 110 24.90 -3.46 -2.73
CA SER A 110 24.41 -4.40 -1.73
C SER A 110 22.89 -4.50 -1.77
N ASN A 111 22.38 -5.72 -1.61
CA ASN A 111 20.94 -5.93 -1.37
C ASN A 111 20.54 -5.60 0.08
N LEU A 112 21.48 -5.39 1.00
CA LEU A 112 21.21 -5.02 2.39
C LEU A 112 21.11 -3.49 2.54
N GLU A 113 19.90 -2.98 2.33
CA GLU A 113 19.58 -1.55 2.43
C GLU A 113 19.41 -1.11 3.90
N GLY A 114 19.37 0.21 4.15
CA GLY A 114 19.21 0.77 5.50
C GLY A 114 17.86 0.44 6.17
N HIS A 115 16.86 0.06 5.37
CA HIS A 115 15.56 -0.47 5.80
C HIS A 115 15.26 -1.73 4.98
N PRO A 116 14.43 -2.67 5.48
CA PRO A 116 14.08 -3.89 4.75
C PRO A 116 13.33 -3.55 3.45
N THR A 117 13.68 -4.19 2.33
CA THR A 117 12.97 -4.04 1.05
C THR A 117 12.71 -5.40 0.38
N PRO A 118 11.66 -5.54 -0.45
CA PRO A 118 11.30 -6.81 -1.09
C PRO A 118 12.33 -7.40 -2.07
N LYS A 119 13.39 -6.64 -2.41
CA LYS A 119 14.58 -7.17 -3.10
C LYS A 119 15.22 -8.31 -2.29
N GLN A 120 15.07 -8.26 -0.97
CA GLN A 120 15.48 -9.30 -0.04
C GLN A 120 14.38 -10.36 0.03
N GLN A 121 14.71 -11.61 -0.27
CA GLN A 121 13.70 -12.69 -0.37
C GLN A 121 12.93 -12.92 0.94
N PHE A 122 13.53 -12.58 2.07
CA PHE A 122 12.95 -12.71 3.40
C PHE A 122 12.13 -11.49 3.85
N VAL A 123 11.88 -10.52 2.97
CA VAL A 123 11.09 -9.33 3.26
C VAL A 123 9.88 -9.30 2.35
N ASP A 124 8.69 -9.30 2.94
CA ASP A 124 7.44 -9.17 2.19
C ASP A 124 7.07 -7.71 1.89
N VAL A 125 7.42 -6.78 2.78
CA VAL A 125 7.08 -5.34 2.67
C VAL A 125 8.16 -4.42 3.22
N VAL A 126 8.24 -3.19 2.72
CA VAL A 126 9.09 -2.13 3.30
C VAL A 126 8.40 -1.49 4.50
N THR A 127 9.17 -1.18 5.55
CA THR A 127 8.65 -0.70 6.85
C THR A 127 9.43 0.49 7.41
N GLY A 128 10.13 1.22 6.55
CA GLY A 128 10.91 2.40 6.98
C GLY A 128 10.05 3.55 7.50
N SER A 129 8.83 3.72 6.96
CA SER A 129 7.82 4.59 7.55
C SER A 129 7.12 3.84 8.68
N LEU A 130 7.23 4.39 9.90
CA LEU A 130 6.78 3.73 11.12
C LEU A 130 5.24 3.64 11.17
N GLY A 131 4.73 2.69 11.95
CA GLY A 131 3.30 2.56 12.23
C GLY A 131 2.51 1.82 11.15
N GLN A 132 3.14 1.40 10.05
CA GLN A 132 2.47 0.72 8.94
C GLN A 132 2.54 -0.82 9.03
N GLY A 133 3.60 -1.37 9.64
CA GLY A 133 3.87 -2.81 9.61
C GLY A 133 2.79 -3.65 10.30
N LEU A 134 2.14 -3.13 11.35
CA LEU A 134 1.06 -3.85 12.03
C LEU A 134 -0.19 -4.00 11.15
N GLY A 135 -0.54 -2.99 10.36
CA GLY A 135 -1.66 -3.09 9.42
C GLY A 135 -1.39 -4.13 8.32
N VAL A 136 -0.15 -4.19 7.82
CA VAL A 136 0.26 -5.24 6.88
C VAL A 136 0.20 -6.62 7.53
N ALA A 137 0.72 -6.75 8.76
CA ALA A 137 0.64 -8.00 9.51
C ALA A 137 -0.80 -8.44 9.74
N CYS A 138 -1.74 -7.50 9.96
CA CYS A 138 -3.17 -7.79 10.02
C CYS A 138 -3.68 -8.38 8.70
N GLY A 139 -3.31 -7.83 7.54
CA GLY A 139 -3.68 -8.40 6.23
C GLY A 139 -3.14 -9.82 6.00
N MET A 140 -1.88 -10.07 6.40
CA MET A 140 -1.27 -11.41 6.33
C MET A 140 -1.97 -12.41 7.27
N ALA A 141 -2.31 -11.98 8.48
CA ALA A 141 -2.98 -12.82 9.48
C ALA A 141 -4.44 -13.10 9.07
N TYR A 142 -5.14 -12.09 8.57
CA TYR A 142 -6.48 -12.22 8.01
C TYR A 142 -6.50 -13.21 6.85
N THR A 143 -5.53 -13.09 5.94
CA THR A 143 -5.35 -14.04 4.83
C THR A 143 -5.15 -15.45 5.35
N GLY A 144 -4.27 -15.63 6.34
CA GLY A 144 -3.96 -16.95 6.91
C GLY A 144 -5.18 -17.61 7.55
N LYS A 145 -5.96 -16.82 8.29
CA LYS A 145 -7.12 -17.29 9.04
C LYS A 145 -8.35 -17.53 8.16
N TYR A 146 -8.68 -16.57 7.30
CA TYR A 146 -9.98 -16.54 6.61
C TYR A 146 -9.94 -16.99 5.15
N PHE A 147 -8.82 -16.77 4.44
CA PHE A 147 -8.68 -17.14 3.04
C PHE A 147 -7.92 -18.45 2.86
N ASP A 148 -6.67 -18.50 3.32
CA ASP A 148 -5.80 -19.68 3.23
C ASP A 148 -6.24 -20.78 4.18
N LYS A 149 -6.79 -20.42 5.35
CA LYS A 149 -7.13 -21.34 6.46
C LYS A 149 -5.94 -22.24 6.84
N SER A 150 -4.75 -21.64 6.84
CA SER A 150 -3.47 -22.28 7.10
C SER A 150 -3.03 -22.07 8.55
N SER A 151 -2.14 -22.93 9.05
CA SER A 151 -1.66 -22.88 10.44
C SER A 151 -0.57 -21.83 10.71
N TYR A 152 -0.12 -21.09 9.70
CA TYR A 152 0.93 -20.09 9.88
C TYR A 152 0.47 -18.94 10.80
N HIS A 153 1.41 -18.46 11.60
CA HIS A 153 1.26 -17.29 12.45
C HIS A 153 1.94 -16.08 11.83
N VAL A 154 1.55 -14.90 12.32
CA VAL A 154 2.17 -13.63 11.92
C VAL A 154 2.71 -12.93 13.16
N PHE A 155 3.98 -12.53 13.12
CA PHE A 155 4.68 -11.83 14.19
C PHE A 155 5.08 -10.44 13.69
N CYS A 156 4.72 -9.40 14.42
CA CYS A 156 5.03 -8.02 14.08
C CYS A 156 5.83 -7.37 15.23
N LEU A 157 7.02 -6.85 14.95
CA LEU A 157 7.86 -6.17 15.94
C LEU A 157 7.79 -4.65 15.76
N LEU A 158 7.32 -3.96 16.80
CA LEU A 158 7.12 -2.51 16.83
C LEU A 158 8.03 -1.83 17.86
N GLY A 159 8.37 -0.58 17.62
CA GLY A 159 8.99 0.30 18.63
C GLY A 159 7.94 1.01 19.48
N ASP A 160 8.28 1.38 20.72
CA ASP A 160 7.40 2.17 21.60
C ASP A 160 7.10 3.59 21.09
N GLY A 161 8.09 4.29 20.55
CA GLY A 161 7.86 5.60 19.91
C GLY A 161 6.91 5.51 18.72
N GLU A 162 6.99 4.42 17.95
CA GLU A 162 6.13 4.10 16.81
C GLU A 162 4.65 3.92 17.21
N LEU A 163 4.36 3.52 18.46
CA LEU A 163 2.98 3.41 18.96
C LEU A 163 2.26 4.76 19.12
N SER A 164 2.93 5.86 18.79
CA SER A 164 2.29 7.18 18.69
C SER A 164 1.54 7.36 17.37
N GLU A 165 1.85 6.54 16.35
CA GLU A 165 1.17 6.60 15.05
C GLU A 165 -0.27 6.09 15.15
N GLY A 166 -1.23 6.88 14.66
CA GLY A 166 -2.65 6.54 14.69
C GLY A 166 -2.97 5.24 13.93
N ALA A 167 -2.23 4.97 12.84
CA ALA A 167 -2.38 3.77 12.02
C ALA A 167 -2.15 2.47 12.80
N VAL A 168 -1.30 2.49 13.84
CA VAL A 168 -1.11 1.33 14.73
C VAL A 168 -2.41 1.00 15.46
N TRP A 169 -3.13 2.01 15.93
CA TRP A 169 -4.37 1.83 16.69
C TRP A 169 -5.56 1.46 15.79
N GLU A 170 -5.58 1.95 14.54
CA GLU A 170 -6.48 1.43 13.51
C GLU A 170 -6.26 -0.09 13.30
N ALA A 171 -5.01 -0.54 13.20
CA ALA A 171 -4.66 -1.95 13.05
C ALA A 171 -4.97 -2.79 14.32
N MET A 172 -4.72 -2.25 15.51
CA MET A 172 -5.10 -2.89 16.78
C MET A 172 -6.61 -3.12 16.85
N SER A 173 -7.42 -2.13 16.47
CA SER A 173 -8.88 -2.25 16.40
C SER A 173 -9.33 -3.30 15.38
N PHE A 174 -8.73 -3.29 14.19
CA PHE A 174 -9.01 -4.27 13.14
C PHE A 174 -8.74 -5.71 13.60
N ALA A 175 -7.57 -5.95 14.20
CA ALA A 175 -7.17 -7.29 14.61
C ALA A 175 -8.09 -7.90 15.67
N SER A 176 -8.56 -7.10 16.62
CA SER A 176 -9.47 -7.59 17.66
C SER A 176 -10.87 -7.81 17.11
N TYR A 177 -11.38 -6.88 16.29
CA TYR A 177 -12.66 -7.03 15.62
C TYR A 177 -12.74 -8.33 14.79
N TYR A 178 -11.70 -8.58 14.00
CA TYR A 178 -11.58 -9.81 13.20
C TYR A 178 -10.98 -11.00 13.95
N GLN A 179 -10.82 -10.90 15.28
CA GLN A 179 -10.34 -11.98 16.14
C GLN A 179 -9.08 -12.68 15.60
N LEU A 180 -8.06 -11.92 15.20
CA LEU A 180 -6.83 -12.46 14.61
C LEU A 180 -5.93 -13.12 15.67
N ASP A 181 -6.35 -14.27 16.19
CA ASP A 181 -5.65 -15.10 17.18
C ASP A 181 -4.34 -15.72 16.67
N ASN A 182 -4.12 -15.71 15.36
CA ASN A 182 -2.85 -16.06 14.71
C ASN A 182 -1.87 -14.88 14.60
N LEU A 183 -2.20 -13.69 15.12
CA LEU A 183 -1.36 -12.49 15.12
C LEU A 183 -0.72 -12.22 16.49
N VAL A 184 0.57 -11.93 16.48
CA VAL A 184 1.33 -11.45 17.66
C VAL A 184 2.02 -10.14 17.34
N ALA A 185 1.73 -9.12 18.14
CA ALA A 185 2.50 -7.88 18.17
C ALA A 185 3.50 -7.95 19.33
N ILE A 186 4.78 -7.66 19.05
CA ILE A 186 5.82 -7.53 20.07
C ILE A 186 6.19 -6.05 20.15
N LEU A 187 5.98 -5.45 21.32
CA LEU A 187 6.24 -4.04 21.56
C LEU A 187 7.60 -3.92 22.27
N ASP A 188 8.60 -3.39 21.57
CA ASP A 188 9.92 -3.07 22.12
C ASP A 188 9.84 -1.78 22.95
N ILE A 189 9.47 -1.91 24.23
CA ILE A 189 9.36 -0.80 25.18
C ILE A 189 10.73 -0.47 25.75
N ASN A 190 11.58 0.12 24.89
CA ASN A 190 12.97 0.45 25.19
C ASN A 190 13.14 1.84 25.83
N ARG A 191 12.02 2.53 26.10
CA ARG A 191 11.86 3.85 26.75
C ARG A 191 12.09 5.04 25.83
N LEU A 192 12.81 4.89 24.71
CA LEU A 192 13.40 6.01 23.98
C LEU A 192 12.99 6.05 22.50
N GLY A 193 12.45 7.19 22.08
CA GLY A 193 12.25 7.54 20.68
C GLY A 193 13.56 7.98 19.99
N GLN A 194 13.44 8.80 18.95
CA GLN A 194 14.59 9.33 18.21
C GLN A 194 15.32 10.44 18.99
N THR A 195 14.58 11.45 19.44
CA THR A 195 15.14 12.65 20.10
C THR A 195 14.95 12.63 21.61
N ASP A 196 13.84 12.04 22.06
CA ASP A 196 13.35 12.11 23.44
C ASP A 196 12.84 10.75 23.92
N PRO A 197 12.54 10.58 25.22
CA PRO A 197 11.84 9.41 25.71
C PRO A 197 10.48 9.26 25.01
N ALA A 198 10.07 8.02 24.73
CA ALA A 198 8.72 7.75 24.28
C ALA A 198 7.71 8.22 25.35
N PRO A 199 6.50 8.67 25.00
CA PRO A 199 5.60 9.36 25.94
C PRO A 199 5.28 8.59 27.23
N LEU A 200 5.22 7.27 27.15
CA LEU A 200 4.94 6.42 28.32
C LEU A 200 6.19 5.81 28.96
N GLN A 201 7.38 6.06 28.40
CA GLN A 201 8.65 5.53 28.92
C GLN A 201 8.54 4.03 29.25
N HIS A 202 8.87 3.63 30.48
CA HIS A 202 8.74 2.26 30.99
C HIS A 202 7.48 2.00 31.82
N HIS A 203 6.43 2.84 31.70
CA HIS A 203 5.13 2.56 32.31
C HIS A 203 4.38 1.46 31.54
N VAL A 204 4.92 0.24 31.55
CA VAL A 204 4.45 -0.93 30.80
C VAL A 204 2.99 -1.29 31.09
N GLU A 205 2.50 -0.99 32.28
CA GLU A 205 1.11 -1.19 32.68
C GLU A 205 0.15 -0.26 31.91
N LYS A 206 0.61 0.93 31.48
CA LYS A 206 -0.18 1.83 30.62
C LYS A 206 -0.26 1.29 29.19
N TYR A 207 0.83 0.72 28.67
CA TYR A 207 0.79 0.03 27.36
C TYR A 207 -0.15 -1.17 27.42
N GLN A 208 -0.10 -1.95 28.51
CA GLN A 208 -0.99 -3.09 28.74
C GLN A 208 -2.46 -2.67 28.71
N LYS A 209 -2.84 -1.69 29.53
CA LYS A 209 -4.21 -1.15 29.55
C LYS A 209 -4.69 -0.68 28.19
N ARG A 210 -3.81 -0.04 27.39
CA ARG A 210 -4.17 0.37 26.03
C ARG A 210 -4.40 -0.84 25.12
N CYS A 211 -3.55 -1.85 25.15
CA CYS A 211 -3.74 -3.06 24.33
C CYS A 211 -5.02 -3.81 24.70
N GLU A 212 -5.26 -4.00 26.01
CA GLU A 212 -6.46 -4.67 26.52
C GLU A 212 -7.73 -3.90 26.17
N ALA A 213 -7.72 -2.56 26.27
CA ALA A 213 -8.86 -1.72 25.87
C ALA A 213 -9.19 -1.84 24.37
N PHE A 214 -8.20 -2.18 23.54
CA PHE A 214 -8.37 -2.46 22.12
C PHE A 214 -8.69 -3.94 21.84
N GLY A 215 -8.92 -4.77 22.86
CA GLY A 215 -9.38 -6.16 22.73
C GLY A 215 -8.26 -7.20 22.55
N TRP A 216 -7.01 -6.85 22.87
CA TRP A 216 -5.86 -7.75 22.76
C TRP A 216 -5.56 -8.47 24.07
N HIS A 217 -5.06 -9.71 23.98
CA HIS A 217 -4.44 -10.37 25.12
C HIS A 217 -3.03 -9.80 25.33
N ALA A 218 -2.79 -9.10 26.44
CA ALA A 218 -1.56 -8.37 26.68
C ALA A 218 -0.71 -9.02 27.79
N ILE A 219 0.56 -9.31 27.49
CA ILE A 219 1.50 -9.97 28.40
C ILE A 219 2.73 -9.08 28.57
N ILE A 220 3.00 -8.63 29.79
CA ILE A 220 4.24 -7.92 30.12
C ILE A 220 5.34 -8.94 30.39
N VAL A 221 6.53 -8.72 29.81
CA VAL A 221 7.73 -9.54 30.03
C VAL A 221 8.97 -8.67 30.20
N ASP A 222 9.99 -9.19 30.87
CA ASP A 222 11.35 -8.71 30.66
C ASP A 222 11.81 -9.09 29.24
N GLY A 223 11.96 -8.08 28.37
CA GLY A 223 12.35 -8.29 26.98
C GLY A 223 13.79 -8.76 26.79
N HIS A 224 14.59 -8.82 27.85
CA HIS A 224 15.93 -9.41 27.86
C HIS A 224 15.96 -10.80 28.53
N SER A 225 14.82 -11.30 29.00
CA SER A 225 14.67 -12.65 29.53
C SER A 225 14.21 -13.62 28.45
N VAL A 226 15.15 -14.40 27.92
CA VAL A 226 14.88 -15.49 26.97
C VAL A 226 13.80 -16.45 27.50
N GLU A 227 13.83 -16.77 28.80
CA GLU A 227 12.88 -17.71 29.39
C GLU A 227 11.45 -17.13 29.43
N GLU A 228 11.29 -15.86 29.79
CA GLU A 228 9.98 -15.20 29.78
C GLU A 228 9.44 -15.04 28.36
N LEU A 229 10.29 -14.68 27.40
CA LEU A 229 9.91 -14.60 25.99
C LEU A 229 9.44 -15.96 25.45
N CYS A 230 10.20 -17.04 25.67
CA CYS A 230 9.80 -18.39 25.28
C CYS A 230 8.46 -18.80 25.93
N LYS A 231 8.27 -18.47 27.21
CA LYS A 231 7.01 -18.76 27.92
C LYS A 231 5.84 -17.96 27.37
N ALA A 232 6.02 -16.67 27.08
CA ALA A 232 4.94 -15.82 26.59
C ALA A 232 4.55 -16.17 25.14
N LEU A 233 5.53 -16.49 24.30
CA LEU A 233 5.32 -16.80 22.88
C LEU A 233 4.76 -18.20 22.60
N SER A 234 4.73 -19.09 23.60
CA SER A 234 4.21 -20.46 23.48
C SER A 234 2.78 -20.64 23.98
N GLN A 235 2.18 -19.62 24.60
CA GLN A 235 0.82 -19.72 25.14
C GLN A 235 -0.20 -19.86 24.00
N ALA A 236 -1.22 -20.69 24.22
CA ALA A 236 -2.38 -20.80 23.34
C ALA A 236 -3.13 -19.47 23.25
N ARG A 237 -3.71 -19.18 22.08
CA ARG A 237 -4.29 -17.87 21.77
C ARG A 237 -5.72 -18.02 21.25
N HIS A 238 -6.58 -17.13 21.71
CA HIS A 238 -7.95 -16.95 21.21
C HIS A 238 -8.25 -15.49 20.84
N GLN A 239 -7.24 -14.63 20.97
CA GLN A 239 -7.26 -13.19 20.68
C GLN A 239 -5.92 -12.81 20.04
N PRO A 240 -5.84 -11.72 19.26
CA PRO A 240 -4.55 -11.16 18.90
C PRO A 240 -3.75 -10.84 20.17
N THR A 241 -2.46 -11.19 20.17
CA THR A 241 -1.63 -11.18 21.39
C THR A 241 -0.57 -10.08 21.32
N ALA A 242 -0.49 -9.24 22.36
CA ALA A 242 0.52 -8.20 22.51
C ALA A 242 1.55 -8.61 23.58
N ILE A 243 2.79 -8.85 23.17
CA ILE A 243 3.93 -9.05 24.07
C ILE A 243 4.56 -7.70 24.34
N ILE A 244 4.38 -7.19 25.55
CA ILE A 244 4.87 -5.88 26.00
C ILE A 244 6.22 -6.09 26.65
N ALA A 245 7.26 -6.05 25.83
CA ALA A 245 8.62 -6.35 26.24
C ALA A 245 9.28 -5.09 26.82
N LYS A 246 9.49 -5.07 28.14
CA LYS A 246 10.30 -4.03 28.78
C LYS A 246 11.76 -4.27 28.42
N THR A 247 12.35 -3.38 27.63
CA THR A 247 13.72 -3.51 27.13
C THR A 247 14.53 -2.24 27.44
N THR A 248 15.79 -2.22 27.04
CA THR A 248 16.66 -1.06 27.17
C THR A 248 17.32 -0.75 25.83
N LYS A 249 17.19 0.48 25.35
CA LYS A 249 17.83 0.92 24.10
C LYS A 249 19.35 0.84 24.25
N GLY A 250 20.03 0.24 23.28
CA GLY A 250 21.48 0.03 23.36
C GLY A 250 21.90 -1.09 24.31
N LYS A 251 21.01 -2.02 24.68
CA LYS A 251 21.32 -3.12 25.60
C LYS A 251 22.63 -3.83 25.24
N GLY A 252 23.52 -3.99 26.22
CA GLY A 252 24.80 -4.66 26.03
C GLY A 252 25.89 -3.76 25.45
N ILE A 253 25.65 -2.45 25.36
CA ILE A 253 26.63 -1.43 25.00
C ILE A 253 26.77 -0.47 26.21
N PRO A 254 27.64 -0.77 27.19
CA PRO A 254 27.67 -0.04 28.47
C PRO A 254 27.79 1.48 28.37
N ALA A 255 28.49 1.98 27.35
CA ALA A 255 28.68 3.41 27.14
C ALA A 255 27.41 4.16 26.71
N VAL A 256 26.42 3.47 26.14
CA VAL A 256 25.25 4.08 25.48
C VAL A 256 23.90 3.46 25.88
N GLU A 257 23.92 2.39 26.68
CA GLU A 257 22.71 1.74 27.19
C GLU A 257 21.84 2.74 27.98
N ASP A 258 20.55 2.79 27.64
CA ASP A 258 19.56 3.72 28.19
C ASP A 258 19.85 5.22 28.01
N LYS A 259 20.77 5.60 27.11
CA LYS A 259 21.14 7.01 26.88
C LYS A 259 20.43 7.62 25.68
N MET A 260 19.95 8.85 25.86
CA MET A 260 19.44 9.68 24.77
C MET A 260 20.55 10.06 23.78
N GLY A 261 20.15 10.50 22.59
CA GLY A 261 21.08 11.02 21.59
C GLY A 261 21.93 9.95 20.87
N TRP A 262 21.61 8.66 21.05
CA TRP A 262 22.27 7.52 20.39
C TRP A 262 21.38 6.78 19.38
N HIS A 263 20.20 7.32 19.06
CA HIS A 263 19.41 6.84 17.94
C HIS A 263 20.07 7.25 16.62
N ALA A 264 20.07 6.36 15.62
CA ALA A 264 20.70 6.58 14.31
C ALA A 264 22.21 6.91 14.35
N LYS A 265 22.92 6.53 15.42
CA LYS A 265 24.36 6.77 15.57
C LYS A 265 25.14 5.46 15.60
N PRO A 266 26.00 5.18 14.61
CA PRO A 266 26.95 4.08 14.70
C PRO A 266 27.97 4.36 15.81
N LEU A 267 28.58 3.29 16.33
CA LEU A 267 29.71 3.43 17.24
C LEU A 267 30.98 3.81 16.45
N SER A 268 31.88 4.58 17.07
CA SER A 268 33.24 4.75 16.53
C SER A 268 33.96 3.40 16.47
N LYS A 269 34.96 3.26 15.61
CA LYS A 269 35.69 1.99 15.43
C LYS A 269 36.26 1.47 16.76
N ASP A 270 36.94 2.32 17.51
CA ASP A 270 37.54 1.95 18.81
C ASP A 270 36.49 1.51 19.83
N MET A 271 35.34 2.20 19.89
CA MET A 271 34.24 1.84 20.79
C MET A 271 33.59 0.52 20.34
N ALA A 272 33.40 0.33 19.04
CA ALA A 272 32.84 -0.88 18.46
C ALA A 272 33.72 -2.09 18.77
N GLU A 273 35.04 -1.99 18.59
CA GLU A 273 35.99 -3.07 18.90
C GLU A 273 35.94 -3.49 20.38
N GLY A 274 35.95 -2.52 21.29
CA GLY A 274 35.85 -2.79 22.72
C GLY A 274 34.53 -3.48 23.11
N VAL A 275 33.40 -2.98 22.58
CA VAL A 275 32.08 -3.55 22.85
C VAL A 275 31.92 -4.93 22.22
N VAL A 276 32.41 -5.14 21.00
CA VAL A 276 32.38 -6.45 20.34
C VAL A 276 33.19 -7.47 21.15
N LYS A 277 34.38 -7.11 21.63
CA LYS A 277 35.20 -7.99 22.47
C LYS A 277 34.48 -8.38 23.77
N ASP A 278 33.83 -7.42 24.43
CA ASP A 278 33.03 -7.68 25.63
C ASP A 278 31.85 -8.62 25.33
N LEU A 279 31.10 -8.36 24.26
CA LEU A 279 29.98 -9.23 23.84
C LEU A 279 30.44 -10.64 23.47
N GLN A 280 31.59 -10.78 22.82
CA GLN A 280 32.19 -12.08 22.50
C GLN A 280 32.56 -12.86 23.76
N ALA A 281 33.10 -12.20 24.79
CA ALA A 281 33.42 -12.84 26.07
C ALA A 281 32.18 -13.34 26.84
N ARG A 282 30.99 -12.79 26.53
CA ARG A 282 29.70 -13.24 27.10
C ARG A 282 29.10 -14.43 26.36
N ILE A 283 29.62 -14.81 25.19
CA ILE A 283 29.19 -16.01 24.48
C ILE A 283 29.79 -17.23 25.19
N MET A 284 28.93 -18.06 25.76
CA MET A 284 29.34 -19.27 26.49
C MET A 284 29.34 -20.48 25.59
N ASN A 285 30.15 -21.50 25.89
CA ASN A 285 30.09 -22.77 25.18
C ASN A 285 28.71 -23.42 25.37
N SER A 286 28.04 -23.72 24.26
CA SER A 286 26.83 -24.54 24.23
C SER A 286 27.01 -25.63 23.18
N SER A 287 26.76 -26.88 23.55
CA SER A 287 26.77 -28.02 22.62
C SER A 287 25.57 -28.04 21.68
N LYS A 288 24.56 -27.18 21.93
CA LYS A 288 23.29 -27.19 21.21
C LYS A 288 23.28 -26.13 20.12
N ARG A 289 23.19 -26.58 18.86
CA ARG A 289 22.92 -25.71 17.70
C ARG A 289 21.42 -25.70 17.45
N LEU A 290 20.84 -24.50 17.34
CA LEU A 290 19.42 -24.31 17.08
C LEU A 290 19.20 -24.08 15.59
N TYR A 291 18.13 -24.66 15.08
CA TYR A 291 17.67 -24.48 13.70
C TYR A 291 16.18 -24.14 13.73
N PRO A 292 15.70 -23.34 12.76
CA PRO A 292 14.28 -23.08 12.62
C PRO A 292 13.50 -24.37 12.46
N THR A 293 12.32 -24.43 13.07
CA THR A 293 11.41 -25.57 12.85
C THR A 293 10.72 -25.42 11.50
N THR A 294 10.55 -26.49 10.74
CA THR A 294 9.84 -26.44 9.45
C THR A 294 8.33 -26.23 9.66
N PRO A 295 7.63 -25.43 8.83
CA PRO A 295 6.20 -25.23 8.95
C PRO A 295 5.42 -26.48 8.50
N VAL A 296 4.15 -26.53 8.90
CA VAL A 296 3.18 -27.49 8.35
C VAL A 296 2.79 -27.02 6.95
N GLU A 297 2.78 -27.92 5.97
CA GLU A 297 2.42 -27.57 4.59
C GLU A 297 0.91 -27.69 4.35
N ASP A 298 0.17 -26.69 4.81
CA ASP A 298 -1.30 -26.66 4.72
C ASP A 298 -1.87 -25.42 4.03
N ALA A 299 -1.05 -24.47 3.59
CA ALA A 299 -1.51 -23.35 2.77
C ALA A 299 -1.90 -23.86 1.37
N PRO A 300 -3.12 -23.54 0.89
CA PRO A 300 -3.59 -24.03 -0.40
C PRO A 300 -2.77 -23.44 -1.56
N PRO A 301 -2.58 -24.19 -2.66
CA PRO A 301 -2.00 -23.63 -3.87
C PRO A 301 -2.91 -22.55 -4.46
N VAL A 302 -2.31 -21.53 -5.05
CA VAL A 302 -3.03 -20.40 -5.66
C VAL A 302 -2.69 -20.33 -7.15
N SER A 303 -3.70 -20.13 -8.00
CA SER A 303 -3.52 -20.00 -9.44
C SER A 303 -2.98 -18.62 -9.81
N LEU A 304 -1.79 -18.58 -10.42
CA LEU A 304 -1.15 -17.35 -10.91
C LEU A 304 -1.51 -17.00 -12.36
N ARG A 305 -2.51 -17.68 -12.95
CA ARG A 305 -3.00 -17.35 -14.29
C ARG A 305 -3.64 -15.95 -14.29
N ASN A 306 -3.52 -15.25 -15.42
CA ASN A 306 -4.14 -13.93 -15.60
C ASN A 306 -5.65 -14.00 -15.34
N VAL A 307 -6.14 -13.00 -14.63
CA VAL A 307 -7.56 -12.85 -14.34
C VAL A 307 -8.24 -12.29 -15.58
N ARG A 308 -9.36 -12.91 -15.99
CA ARG A 308 -10.17 -12.46 -17.13
C ARG A 308 -11.64 -12.45 -16.74
N MET A 309 -12.38 -11.54 -17.34
CA MET A 309 -13.84 -11.55 -17.29
C MET A 309 -14.36 -12.75 -18.09
N PRO A 310 -15.47 -13.38 -17.64
CA PRO A 310 -16.06 -14.56 -18.29
C PRO A 310 -16.72 -14.24 -19.63
N SER A 311 -17.10 -12.98 -19.84
CA SER A 311 -17.93 -12.51 -20.95
C SER A 311 -17.75 -11.01 -21.12
N ALA A 312 -18.08 -10.50 -22.31
CA ALA A 312 -18.08 -9.08 -22.60
C ALA A 312 -19.03 -8.29 -21.65
N PRO A 313 -18.78 -6.99 -21.44
CA PRO A 313 -19.69 -6.09 -20.73
C PRO A 313 -21.11 -6.09 -21.33
N ALA A 314 -22.13 -6.14 -20.48
CA ALA A 314 -23.53 -6.27 -20.90
C ALA A 314 -24.32 -4.95 -20.82
N TYR A 315 -23.72 -3.86 -21.31
CA TYR A 315 -24.32 -2.53 -21.32
C TYR A 315 -24.92 -2.19 -22.69
N LYS A 316 -26.01 -1.42 -22.72
CA LYS A 316 -26.60 -0.93 -23.99
C LYS A 316 -26.12 0.48 -24.28
N GLN A 317 -25.76 0.77 -25.53
CA GLN A 317 -25.36 2.12 -25.92
C GLN A 317 -26.49 3.13 -25.64
N GLY A 318 -26.14 4.26 -25.04
CA GLY A 318 -27.09 5.29 -24.60
C GLY A 318 -27.81 5.03 -23.27
N GLU A 319 -27.74 3.81 -22.71
CA GLU A 319 -28.12 3.55 -21.31
C GLU A 319 -27.27 4.42 -20.39
N LYS A 320 -27.81 4.85 -19.25
CA LYS A 320 -27.08 5.69 -18.30
C LYS A 320 -26.72 4.92 -17.05
N ILE A 321 -25.45 5.00 -16.65
CA ILE A 321 -24.95 4.42 -15.40
C ILE A 321 -23.72 5.19 -14.93
N SER A 322 -23.60 5.38 -13.62
CA SER A 322 -22.40 5.94 -13.01
C SER A 322 -21.27 4.91 -12.99
N THR A 323 -20.04 5.36 -13.24
CA THR A 323 -18.88 4.45 -13.29
C THR A 323 -18.61 3.80 -11.93
N ARG A 324 -18.96 4.44 -10.80
CA ARG A 324 -18.91 3.81 -9.47
C ARG A 324 -19.85 2.62 -9.32
N LYS A 325 -21.06 2.67 -9.88
CA LYS A 325 -22.02 1.55 -9.84
C LYS A 325 -21.56 0.41 -10.73
N ALA A 326 -21.12 0.74 -11.94
CA ALA A 326 -20.57 -0.24 -12.86
C ALA A 326 -19.26 -0.88 -12.34
N TYR A 327 -18.47 -0.17 -11.53
CA TYR A 327 -17.35 -0.75 -10.77
C TYR A 327 -17.80 -1.86 -9.82
N GLY A 328 -18.81 -1.60 -8.97
CA GLY A 328 -19.35 -2.61 -8.06
C GLY A 328 -19.88 -3.85 -8.79
N MET A 329 -20.59 -3.63 -9.91
CA MET A 329 -21.07 -4.72 -10.78
C MET A 329 -19.93 -5.52 -11.41
N ALA A 330 -18.88 -4.84 -11.90
CA ALA A 330 -17.70 -5.47 -12.48
C ALA A 330 -16.91 -6.28 -11.45
N LEU A 331 -16.72 -5.76 -10.23
CA LEU A 331 -16.08 -6.51 -9.14
C LEU A 331 -16.85 -7.78 -8.81
N ALA A 332 -18.17 -7.68 -8.60
CA ALA A 332 -19.00 -8.83 -8.28
C ALA A 332 -18.92 -9.88 -9.40
N LYS A 333 -18.98 -9.45 -10.66
CA LYS A 333 -18.79 -10.30 -11.83
C LYS A 333 -17.42 -10.98 -11.82
N LEU A 334 -16.33 -10.25 -11.63
CA LEU A 334 -14.97 -10.80 -11.58
C LEU A 334 -14.82 -11.83 -10.44
N GLY A 335 -15.40 -11.52 -9.27
CA GLY A 335 -15.42 -12.37 -8.10
C GLY A 335 -16.06 -13.74 -8.35
N ARG A 336 -17.11 -13.83 -9.17
CA ARG A 336 -17.76 -15.12 -9.49
C ARG A 336 -16.84 -16.12 -10.20
N TYR A 337 -15.79 -15.65 -10.88
CA TYR A 337 -14.93 -16.48 -11.72
C TYR A 337 -13.48 -16.54 -11.23
N ASN A 338 -13.14 -15.78 -10.20
CA ASN A 338 -11.82 -15.84 -9.59
C ASN A 338 -11.90 -15.70 -8.06
N GLU A 339 -11.57 -16.79 -7.37
CA GLU A 339 -11.62 -16.88 -5.91
C GLU A 339 -10.54 -16.04 -5.21
N ARG A 340 -9.48 -15.63 -5.91
CA ARG A 340 -8.44 -14.75 -5.36
C ARG A 340 -8.89 -13.31 -5.22
N VAL A 341 -9.97 -12.92 -5.89
CA VAL A 341 -10.48 -11.55 -5.81
C VAL A 341 -11.05 -11.32 -4.42
N VAL A 342 -10.46 -10.37 -3.70
CA VAL A 342 -10.92 -9.91 -2.39
C VAL A 342 -11.13 -8.42 -2.43
N VAL A 343 -12.15 -7.94 -1.73
CA VAL A 343 -12.57 -6.54 -1.75
C VAL A 343 -12.54 -5.98 -0.34
N LEU A 344 -11.97 -4.80 -0.18
CA LEU A 344 -11.93 -4.04 1.06
C LEU A 344 -12.62 -2.70 0.85
N ASP A 345 -13.33 -2.21 1.86
CA ASP A 345 -13.93 -0.88 1.83
C ASP A 345 -13.84 -0.23 3.20
N GLY A 346 -13.77 1.09 3.25
CA GLY A 346 -13.68 1.85 4.50
C GLY A 346 -14.99 2.56 4.86
N ASP A 347 -16.03 1.80 5.24
CA ASP A 347 -17.37 2.28 5.60
C ASP A 347 -18.06 3.14 4.53
N THR A 348 -17.75 2.88 3.26
CA THR A 348 -18.28 3.61 2.11
C THR A 348 -18.85 2.67 1.05
N ASN A 349 -19.12 1.42 1.40
CA ASN A 349 -19.44 0.35 0.45
C ASN A 349 -20.74 0.58 -0.35
N ASN A 350 -21.68 1.32 0.21
CA ASN A 350 -22.91 1.79 -0.44
C ASN A 350 -22.68 3.00 -1.37
N LEU A 351 -21.62 3.78 -1.12
CA LEU A 351 -21.23 4.92 -1.95
C LEU A 351 -20.35 4.48 -3.13
N THR A 352 -19.43 3.54 -2.89
CA THR A 352 -18.53 2.96 -3.89
C THR A 352 -19.20 1.84 -4.69
N TYR A 353 -20.35 1.33 -4.23
CA TYR A 353 -21.03 0.11 -4.70
C TYR A 353 -20.21 -1.18 -4.53
N SER A 354 -19.15 -1.18 -3.72
CA SER A 354 -18.47 -2.41 -3.33
C SER A 354 -19.39 -3.34 -2.51
N GLU A 355 -20.50 -2.83 -1.97
CA GLU A 355 -21.56 -3.62 -1.35
C GLU A 355 -22.16 -4.69 -2.28
N ILE A 356 -22.14 -4.47 -3.60
CA ILE A 356 -22.60 -5.47 -4.58
C ILE A 356 -21.72 -6.72 -4.49
N PHE A 357 -20.40 -6.55 -4.39
CA PHE A 357 -19.48 -7.65 -4.15
C PHE A 357 -19.71 -8.27 -2.76
N LYS A 358 -19.90 -7.45 -1.72
CA LYS A 358 -20.19 -7.92 -0.35
C LYS A 358 -21.41 -8.84 -0.31
N ASN A 359 -22.48 -8.48 -1.00
CA ASN A 359 -23.73 -9.23 -1.01
C ASN A 359 -23.59 -10.59 -1.73
N GLU A 360 -22.77 -10.66 -2.78
CA GLU A 360 -22.53 -11.91 -3.53
C GLU A 360 -21.43 -12.79 -2.94
N HIS A 361 -20.39 -12.17 -2.38
CA HIS A 361 -19.15 -12.82 -1.91
C HIS A 361 -18.77 -12.37 -0.50
N PRO A 362 -19.65 -12.50 0.52
CA PRO A 362 -19.43 -11.92 1.84
C PRO A 362 -18.15 -12.41 2.52
N ASN A 363 -17.75 -13.67 2.27
CA ASN A 363 -16.53 -14.26 2.83
C ASN A 363 -15.23 -13.73 2.21
N ARG A 364 -15.30 -12.90 1.16
CA ARG A 364 -14.16 -12.26 0.48
C ARG A 364 -14.23 -10.74 0.52
N PHE A 365 -15.18 -10.20 1.26
CA PHE A 365 -15.29 -8.79 1.55
C PHE A 365 -14.75 -8.51 2.95
N VAL A 366 -13.92 -7.47 3.10
CA VAL A 366 -13.35 -7.05 4.38
C VAL A 366 -13.78 -5.62 4.65
N GLU A 367 -14.62 -5.43 5.65
CA GLU A 367 -14.96 -4.09 6.14
C GLU A 367 -13.79 -3.53 6.94
N CYS A 368 -13.21 -2.42 6.50
CA CYS A 368 -12.09 -1.77 7.15
C CYS A 368 -12.51 -0.58 8.02
N TYR A 369 -13.80 -0.21 8.03
CA TYR A 369 -14.33 0.94 8.75
C TYR A 369 -13.69 2.26 8.30
N ILE A 370 -13.93 3.35 9.03
CA ILE A 370 -13.36 4.68 8.75
C ILE A 370 -11.87 4.72 9.17
N ALA A 371 -11.02 3.96 8.46
CA ALA A 371 -9.61 3.73 8.76
C ALA A 371 -8.80 3.48 7.46
N GLN A 372 -8.71 4.49 6.59
CA GLN A 372 -8.13 4.34 5.24
C GLN A 372 -6.63 3.96 5.27
N GLN A 373 -5.87 4.43 6.27
CA GLN A 373 -4.46 4.06 6.42
C GLN A 373 -4.34 2.55 6.62
N ASN A 374 -5.08 2.01 7.61
CA ASN A 374 -5.09 0.59 7.85
C ASN A 374 -5.68 -0.21 6.69
N MET A 375 -6.73 0.27 6.00
CA MET A 375 -7.27 -0.40 4.81
C MET A 375 -6.21 -0.66 3.74
N VAL A 376 -5.37 0.35 3.43
CA VAL A 376 -4.29 0.20 2.43
C VAL A 376 -3.18 -0.75 2.94
N SER A 377 -2.83 -0.69 4.22
CA SER A 377 -1.86 -1.61 4.81
C SER A 377 -2.37 -3.06 4.84
N VAL A 378 -3.62 -3.29 5.22
CA VAL A 378 -4.29 -4.60 5.19
C VAL A 378 -4.36 -5.12 3.76
N ALA A 379 -4.72 -4.28 2.79
CA ALA A 379 -4.73 -4.65 1.37
C ALA A 379 -3.34 -5.10 0.89
N THR A 380 -2.29 -4.39 1.30
CA THR A 380 -0.90 -4.75 1.00
C THR A 380 -0.52 -6.10 1.64
N GLY A 381 -0.94 -6.35 2.88
CA GLY A 381 -0.73 -7.63 3.55
C GLY A 381 -1.47 -8.80 2.89
N CYS A 382 -2.70 -8.58 2.40
CA CYS A 382 -3.48 -9.59 1.68
C CYS A 382 -2.88 -9.91 0.30
N ALA A 383 -2.22 -8.95 -0.35
CA ALA A 383 -1.55 -9.12 -1.64
C ALA A 383 -0.17 -9.81 -1.52
N ALA A 384 0.46 -9.77 -0.34
CA ALA A 384 1.78 -10.33 -0.10
C ALA A 384 1.86 -11.81 -0.53
N ARG A 385 2.99 -12.20 -1.11
CA ARG A 385 3.22 -13.56 -1.67
C ARG A 385 2.15 -14.01 -2.68
N GLU A 386 1.54 -13.04 -3.36
CA GLU A 386 0.54 -13.26 -4.41
C GLU A 386 -0.68 -14.09 -3.95
N ARG A 387 -1.02 -14.06 -2.65
CA ARG A 387 -2.16 -14.85 -2.13
C ARG A 387 -3.48 -14.39 -2.74
N ASN A 388 -3.71 -13.08 -2.79
CA ASN A 388 -4.97 -12.51 -3.28
C ASN A 388 -4.76 -11.46 -4.39
N VAL A 389 -5.79 -11.24 -5.19
CA VAL A 389 -5.95 -10.08 -6.08
C VAL A 389 -6.86 -9.09 -5.37
N VAL A 390 -6.27 -8.01 -4.89
CA VAL A 390 -6.91 -7.15 -3.89
C VAL A 390 -7.47 -5.89 -4.51
N TYR A 391 -8.73 -5.55 -4.21
CA TYR A 391 -9.33 -4.25 -4.48
C TYR A 391 -9.69 -3.57 -3.17
N ALA A 392 -9.25 -2.32 -2.96
CA ALA A 392 -9.71 -1.48 -1.86
C ALA A 392 -10.43 -0.24 -2.39
N SER A 393 -11.53 0.13 -1.75
CA SER A 393 -12.44 1.19 -2.24
C SER A 393 -12.74 2.21 -1.15
N THR A 394 -12.74 3.49 -1.53
CA THR A 394 -13.32 4.58 -0.73
C THR A 394 -13.58 5.79 -1.64
N LEU A 395 -13.84 6.98 -1.09
CA LEU A 395 -13.86 8.21 -1.88
C LEU A 395 -12.43 8.59 -2.29
N ALA A 396 -12.26 9.10 -3.51
CA ALA A 396 -10.98 9.52 -4.06
C ALA A 396 -10.25 10.51 -3.14
N SER A 397 -10.99 11.45 -2.54
CA SER A 397 -10.44 12.41 -1.57
C SER A 397 -9.88 11.74 -0.32
N PHE A 398 -10.45 10.63 0.14
CA PHE A 398 -10.03 9.95 1.37
C PHE A 398 -8.80 9.06 1.19
N PHE A 399 -8.39 8.75 -0.04
CA PHE A 399 -7.07 8.13 -0.24
C PHE A 399 -5.91 9.07 0.11
N THR A 400 -6.13 10.40 0.16
CA THR A 400 -5.12 11.34 0.69
C THR A 400 -4.74 11.02 2.14
N ARG A 401 -5.69 10.49 2.92
CA ARG A 401 -5.47 10.04 4.30
C ARG A 401 -4.49 8.87 4.40
N ALA A 402 -4.34 8.09 3.33
CA ALA A 402 -3.51 6.89 3.25
C ALA A 402 -2.29 7.07 2.31
N TYR A 403 -1.94 8.30 1.94
CA TYR A 403 -0.94 8.53 0.89
C TYR A 403 0.43 7.94 1.24
N ASP A 404 0.85 7.99 2.50
CA ASP A 404 2.12 7.37 2.89
C ASP A 404 2.07 5.83 2.81
N GLN A 405 0.95 5.19 3.12
CA GLN A 405 0.76 3.75 2.90
C GLN A 405 0.78 3.40 1.42
N LEU A 406 0.19 4.23 0.56
CA LEU A 406 0.22 4.06 -0.89
C LEU A 406 1.65 4.17 -1.46
N ARG A 407 2.40 5.18 -0.99
CA ARG A 407 3.81 5.35 -1.32
C ARG A 407 4.63 4.13 -0.90
N MET A 408 4.43 3.64 0.31
CA MET A 408 5.13 2.48 0.84
C MET A 408 4.70 1.16 0.18
N ALA A 409 3.45 1.04 -0.27
CA ALA A 409 2.99 -0.10 -1.05
C ALA A 409 3.72 -0.18 -2.41
N ALA A 410 3.95 0.96 -3.08
CA ALA A 410 4.73 1.00 -4.31
C ALA A 410 6.21 0.65 -4.08
N ILE A 411 6.82 1.17 -3.01
CA ILE A 411 8.19 0.80 -2.61
C ILE A 411 8.28 -0.68 -2.21
N SER A 412 7.17 -1.25 -1.71
CA SER A 412 7.04 -2.68 -1.40
C SER A 412 6.79 -3.54 -2.65
N GLU A 413 6.79 -2.94 -3.85
CA GLU A 413 6.46 -3.64 -5.10
C GLU A 413 5.12 -4.39 -5.01
N SER A 414 4.18 -3.85 -4.23
CA SER A 414 2.90 -4.48 -3.94
C SER A 414 1.95 -4.37 -5.13
N ASN A 415 1.16 -5.42 -5.36
CA ASN A 415 0.14 -5.48 -6.39
C ASN A 415 -1.25 -5.26 -5.76
N ILE A 416 -1.67 -4.01 -5.65
CA ILE A 416 -2.97 -3.62 -5.07
C ILE A 416 -3.76 -2.73 -6.04
N ASN A 417 -5.07 -2.96 -6.09
CA ASN A 417 -6.00 -2.18 -6.90
C ASN A 417 -6.85 -1.27 -6.01
N LEU A 418 -7.01 -0.01 -6.40
CA LEU A 418 -7.64 1.02 -5.60
C LEU A 418 -8.71 1.73 -6.41
N CYS A 419 -9.94 1.77 -5.91
CA CYS A 419 -11.02 2.50 -6.56
C CYS A 419 -11.40 3.72 -5.72
N GLY A 420 -11.10 4.90 -6.25
CA GLY A 420 -11.52 6.19 -5.68
C GLY A 420 -12.79 6.65 -6.36
N SER A 421 -13.90 6.61 -5.64
CA SER A 421 -15.18 7.15 -6.11
C SER A 421 -15.32 8.65 -5.83
N HIS A 422 -16.43 9.26 -6.25
CA HIS A 422 -16.75 10.66 -5.92
C HIS A 422 -15.63 11.63 -6.34
N CYS A 423 -15.07 11.41 -7.52
CA CYS A 423 -14.05 12.29 -8.04
C CYS A 423 -14.65 13.63 -8.50
N GLY A 424 -13.92 14.72 -8.26
CA GLY A 424 -14.22 16.04 -8.80
C GLY A 424 -15.48 16.72 -8.24
N LEU A 425 -15.84 17.84 -8.87
CA LEU A 425 -16.99 18.69 -8.58
C LEU A 425 -18.32 17.99 -8.83
N SER A 426 -18.33 17.03 -9.77
CA SER A 426 -19.55 16.38 -10.25
C SER A 426 -20.31 15.56 -9.21
N ILE A 427 -19.78 15.43 -7.99
CA ILE A 427 -20.49 14.89 -6.83
C ILE A 427 -21.61 15.80 -6.34
N GLY A 428 -21.45 17.12 -6.52
CA GLY A 428 -22.46 18.11 -6.16
C GLY A 428 -22.44 18.57 -4.70
N GLU A 429 -23.52 18.28 -4.00
CA GLU A 429 -23.97 19.01 -2.82
C GLU A 429 -23.10 18.81 -1.57
N ASP A 430 -22.38 17.69 -1.47
CA ASP A 430 -21.50 17.40 -0.32
C ASP A 430 -20.34 18.41 -0.19
N GLY A 431 -19.93 19.04 -1.30
CA GLY A 431 -18.92 20.08 -1.30
C GLY A 431 -17.47 19.58 -1.17
N PRO A 432 -16.51 20.50 -0.96
CA PRO A 432 -15.09 20.27 -1.21
C PRO A 432 -14.44 19.17 -0.36
N SER A 433 -14.97 18.84 0.81
CA SER A 433 -14.39 17.79 1.66
C SER A 433 -14.48 16.38 1.05
N GLN A 434 -15.42 16.15 0.14
CA GLN A 434 -15.65 14.86 -0.51
C GLN A 434 -15.10 14.83 -1.96
N MET A 435 -14.83 16.00 -2.54
CA MET A 435 -14.39 16.13 -3.93
C MET A 435 -12.93 15.70 -4.07
N GLY A 436 -12.68 14.56 -4.71
CA GLY A 436 -11.30 14.17 -5.08
C GLY A 436 -10.79 15.06 -6.21
N LEU A 437 -9.95 16.05 -5.91
CA LEU A 437 -9.44 17.03 -6.88
C LEU A 437 -7.91 17.05 -7.02
N GLU A 438 -7.21 16.28 -6.19
CA GLU A 438 -5.75 16.10 -6.18
C GLU A 438 -5.36 14.62 -6.33
N ASP A 439 -6.34 13.73 -6.55
CA ASP A 439 -6.14 12.29 -6.59
C ASP A 439 -5.31 11.85 -7.80
N LEU A 440 -5.51 12.46 -8.97
CA LEU A 440 -4.67 12.18 -10.14
C LEU A 440 -3.22 12.62 -9.88
N ALA A 441 -3.02 13.78 -9.27
CA ALA A 441 -1.68 14.26 -8.90
C ALA A 441 -0.98 13.30 -7.94
N MET A 442 -1.68 12.90 -6.87
CA MET A 442 -1.20 11.97 -5.86
C MET A 442 -0.79 10.63 -6.49
N PHE A 443 -1.68 9.99 -7.25
CA PHE A 443 -1.39 8.68 -7.83
C PHE A 443 -0.36 8.76 -8.98
N ARG A 444 -0.30 9.87 -9.73
CA ARG A 444 0.74 10.05 -10.77
C ARG A 444 2.14 10.16 -10.18
N ALA A 445 2.26 10.73 -8.98
CA ALA A 445 3.53 10.83 -8.26
C ALA A 445 4.02 9.48 -7.73
N ILE A 446 3.14 8.48 -7.56
CA ILE A 446 3.53 7.13 -7.14
C ILE A 446 4.27 6.41 -8.29
N PRO A 447 5.52 5.97 -8.09
CA PRO A 447 6.27 5.24 -9.12
C PRO A 447 5.56 3.97 -9.56
N MET A 448 5.66 3.61 -10.84
CA MET A 448 5.04 2.41 -11.43
C MET A 448 3.52 2.29 -11.32
N ALA A 449 2.82 3.31 -10.80
CA ALA A 449 1.37 3.28 -10.72
C ALA A 449 0.72 3.30 -12.10
N THR A 450 -0.37 2.54 -12.26
CA THR A 450 -1.27 2.60 -13.42
C THR A 450 -2.56 3.31 -13.01
N ILE A 451 -2.98 4.31 -13.78
CA ILE A 451 -4.12 5.15 -13.44
C ILE A 451 -5.15 5.06 -14.55
N PHE A 452 -6.24 4.36 -14.26
CA PHE A 452 -7.43 4.28 -15.09
C PHE A 452 -8.39 5.41 -14.72
N TYR A 453 -8.90 6.11 -15.72
CA TYR A 453 -10.02 7.03 -15.57
C TYR A 453 -11.10 6.71 -16.62
N PRO A 454 -11.87 5.63 -16.39
CA PRO A 454 -12.90 5.18 -17.31
C PRO A 454 -14.06 6.17 -17.38
N SER A 455 -14.63 6.31 -18.57
CA SER A 455 -15.64 7.33 -18.88
C SER A 455 -17.07 6.78 -18.96
N ASP A 456 -17.26 5.47 -18.97
CA ASP A 456 -18.59 4.82 -18.99
C ASP A 456 -18.57 3.40 -18.38
N GLY A 457 -19.70 2.70 -18.43
CA GLY A 457 -19.86 1.33 -17.91
C GLY A 457 -18.99 0.26 -18.59
N VAL A 458 -18.76 0.36 -19.90
CA VAL A 458 -17.92 -0.62 -20.62
C VAL A 458 -16.45 -0.45 -20.23
N SER A 459 -15.97 0.79 -20.26
CA SER A 459 -14.58 1.12 -19.93
C SER A 459 -14.24 0.81 -18.47
N ILE A 460 -15.15 0.98 -17.50
CA ILE A 460 -14.88 0.60 -16.11
C ILE A 460 -14.79 -0.91 -15.92
N GLU A 461 -15.63 -1.71 -16.58
CA GLU A 461 -15.54 -3.18 -16.48
C GLU A 461 -14.21 -3.68 -17.05
N LYS A 462 -13.72 -3.06 -18.13
CA LYS A 462 -12.40 -3.31 -18.71
C LYS A 462 -11.27 -2.82 -17.82
N ALA A 463 -11.38 -1.65 -17.20
CA ALA A 463 -10.38 -1.17 -16.24
C ALA A 463 -10.25 -2.11 -15.04
N VAL A 464 -11.36 -2.62 -14.51
CA VAL A 464 -11.35 -3.64 -13.44
C VAL A 464 -10.63 -4.90 -13.90
N GLU A 465 -10.97 -5.45 -15.07
CA GLU A 465 -10.30 -6.63 -15.63
C GLU A 465 -8.78 -6.43 -15.81
N LEU A 466 -8.38 -5.30 -16.39
CA LEU A 466 -6.97 -4.98 -16.65
C LEU A 466 -6.19 -4.78 -15.35
N ALA A 467 -6.77 -4.08 -14.37
CA ALA A 467 -6.15 -3.84 -13.07
C ALA A 467 -5.82 -5.18 -12.36
N ALA A 468 -6.72 -6.16 -12.43
CA ALA A 468 -6.53 -7.49 -11.83
C ALA A 468 -5.27 -8.23 -12.32
N SER A 469 -4.80 -7.91 -13.52
CA SER A 469 -3.62 -8.52 -14.16
C SER A 469 -2.44 -7.56 -14.30
N THR A 470 -2.55 -6.32 -13.82
CA THR A 470 -1.50 -5.30 -13.90
C THR A 470 -0.74 -5.22 -12.59
N LYS A 471 0.60 -5.28 -12.67
CA LYS A 471 1.47 -5.19 -11.50
C LYS A 471 1.58 -3.76 -10.95
N GLY A 472 1.92 -3.65 -9.67
CA GLY A 472 2.08 -2.40 -8.95
C GLY A 472 0.75 -1.84 -8.42
N VAL A 473 0.77 -0.55 -8.07
CA VAL A 473 -0.40 0.16 -7.58
C VAL A 473 -1.28 0.57 -8.76
N CYS A 474 -2.47 -0.02 -8.87
CA CYS A 474 -3.46 0.38 -9.86
C CYS A 474 -4.52 1.27 -9.21
N TYR A 475 -4.76 2.45 -9.76
CA TYR A 475 -5.82 3.37 -9.35
C TYR A 475 -6.91 3.47 -10.42
N ILE A 476 -8.17 3.34 -10.00
CA ILE A 476 -9.35 3.46 -10.85
C ILE A 476 -10.19 4.62 -10.31
N ARG A 477 -10.24 5.72 -11.05
CA ARG A 477 -11.02 6.91 -10.69
C ARG A 477 -12.45 6.76 -11.19
N THR A 478 -13.44 6.78 -10.29
CA THR A 478 -14.87 6.64 -10.64
C THR A 478 -15.68 7.87 -10.25
N SER A 479 -16.74 8.14 -11.02
CA SER A 479 -17.54 9.36 -10.96
C SER A 479 -18.93 9.09 -10.39
N HIS A 480 -19.50 10.10 -9.75
CA HIS A 480 -20.83 10.03 -9.12
C HIS A 480 -22.01 10.05 -10.12
N PRO A 481 -22.04 10.93 -11.16
CA PRO A 481 -23.18 11.04 -12.06
C PRO A 481 -23.38 9.84 -12.98
N ASP A 482 -24.63 9.58 -13.36
CA ASP A 482 -24.96 8.62 -14.40
C ASP A 482 -24.73 9.23 -15.79
N ASN A 483 -23.79 8.64 -16.53
CA ASN A 483 -23.46 9.07 -17.89
C ASN A 483 -23.87 8.02 -18.93
N PRO A 484 -24.13 8.42 -20.18
CA PRO A 484 -24.43 7.49 -21.26
C PRO A 484 -23.29 6.51 -21.56
N ILE A 485 -23.63 5.26 -21.85
CA ILE A 485 -22.71 4.29 -22.45
C ILE A 485 -22.39 4.72 -23.87
N ILE A 486 -21.09 4.87 -24.18
CA ILE A 486 -20.61 5.32 -25.49
C ILE A 486 -19.91 4.22 -26.26
N TYR A 487 -19.25 3.29 -25.57
CA TYR A 487 -18.52 2.19 -26.20
C TYR A 487 -19.42 0.98 -26.45
N SER A 488 -19.06 0.22 -27.48
CA SER A 488 -19.67 -1.10 -27.70
C SER A 488 -19.14 -2.12 -26.70
N SER A 489 -19.92 -3.14 -26.35
CA SER A 489 -19.48 -4.24 -25.48
C SER A 489 -18.22 -4.96 -25.95
N ASN A 490 -17.93 -4.93 -27.25
CA ASN A 490 -16.77 -5.61 -27.85
C ASN A 490 -15.59 -4.66 -28.08
N GLU A 491 -15.68 -3.41 -27.62
CA GLU A 491 -14.57 -2.47 -27.69
C GLU A 491 -13.38 -3.01 -26.88
N ASP A 492 -12.21 -3.03 -27.51
CA ASP A 492 -11.00 -3.52 -26.87
C ASP A 492 -10.31 -2.40 -26.08
N PHE A 493 -9.73 -2.71 -24.94
CA PHE A 493 -9.07 -1.73 -24.08
C PHE A 493 -7.73 -2.25 -23.59
N HIS A 494 -6.73 -1.39 -23.63
CA HIS A 494 -5.38 -1.69 -23.16
C HIS A 494 -4.85 -0.55 -22.29
N VAL A 495 -3.99 -0.88 -21.34
CA VAL A 495 -3.25 0.10 -20.55
C VAL A 495 -2.39 0.95 -21.50
N GLY A 496 -2.47 2.28 -21.39
CA GLY A 496 -1.71 3.20 -22.22
C GLY A 496 -2.27 3.42 -23.62
N GLN A 497 -3.52 3.03 -23.88
CA GLN A 497 -4.17 3.23 -25.17
C GLN A 497 -5.40 4.13 -25.02
N ALA A 498 -5.38 5.27 -25.69
CA ALA A 498 -6.50 6.21 -25.73
C ALA A 498 -7.52 5.85 -26.84
N LYS A 499 -8.70 6.46 -26.78
CA LYS A 499 -9.78 6.30 -27.76
C LYS A 499 -10.19 7.63 -28.36
N VAL A 500 -10.29 7.69 -29.69
CA VAL A 500 -10.86 8.85 -30.38
C VAL A 500 -12.35 8.62 -30.56
N VAL A 501 -13.16 9.25 -29.71
CA VAL A 501 -14.60 8.98 -29.60
C VAL A 501 -15.46 9.88 -30.50
N TYR A 502 -14.90 10.99 -30.97
CA TYR A 502 -15.55 11.90 -31.90
C TYR A 502 -14.52 12.48 -32.86
N GLN A 503 -14.72 12.36 -34.17
CA GLN A 503 -13.79 12.88 -35.17
C GLN A 503 -14.44 13.16 -36.52
N SER A 504 -13.83 14.09 -37.27
CA SER A 504 -14.12 14.37 -38.67
C SER A 504 -12.83 14.76 -39.42
N ALA A 505 -12.91 14.91 -40.74
CA ALA A 505 -11.80 15.46 -41.53
C ALA A 505 -11.62 16.98 -41.34
N GLU A 506 -12.62 17.67 -40.78
CA GLU A 506 -12.65 19.13 -40.68
C GLU A 506 -12.20 19.65 -39.30
N ASP A 507 -11.86 18.74 -38.38
CA ASP A 507 -11.53 19.03 -36.99
C ASP A 507 -10.46 20.13 -36.86
N LYS A 508 -10.68 21.07 -35.94
CA LYS A 508 -9.82 22.25 -35.74
C LYS A 508 -9.06 22.25 -34.43
N VAL A 509 -9.51 21.48 -33.44
CA VAL A 509 -8.93 21.34 -32.09
C VAL A 509 -9.13 19.90 -31.63
N THR A 510 -8.10 19.30 -31.04
CA THR A 510 -8.21 18.05 -30.29
C THR A 510 -8.55 18.38 -28.84
N VAL A 511 -9.75 17.99 -28.40
CA VAL A 511 -10.22 18.10 -27.02
C VAL A 511 -9.99 16.77 -26.32
N ILE A 512 -9.34 16.80 -25.16
CA ILE A 512 -9.03 15.62 -24.35
C ILE A 512 -9.75 15.78 -23.01
N GLY A 513 -10.69 14.87 -22.73
CA GLY A 513 -11.47 14.84 -21.49
C GLY A 513 -11.62 13.42 -20.98
N ALA A 514 -11.98 13.25 -19.71
CA ALA A 514 -12.12 11.94 -19.08
C ALA A 514 -13.23 11.97 -18.03
N GLY A 515 -13.92 10.83 -17.84
CA GLY A 515 -15.09 10.78 -16.97
C GLY A 515 -16.16 11.78 -17.43
N ILE A 516 -16.66 12.60 -16.49
CA ILE A 516 -17.70 13.59 -16.80
C ILE A 516 -17.29 14.61 -17.87
N THR A 517 -16.02 15.02 -17.92
CA THR A 517 -15.57 16.04 -18.89
C THR A 517 -15.46 15.49 -20.31
N LEU A 518 -15.37 14.17 -20.50
CA LEU A 518 -15.51 13.56 -21.82
C LEU A 518 -16.93 13.76 -22.37
N HIS A 519 -17.95 13.54 -21.54
CA HIS A 519 -19.35 13.73 -21.92
C HIS A 519 -19.67 15.20 -22.20
N GLU A 520 -19.12 16.12 -21.41
CA GLU A 520 -19.20 17.56 -21.68
C GLU A 520 -18.47 17.95 -22.98
N ALA A 521 -17.32 17.34 -23.30
CA ALA A 521 -16.61 17.56 -24.55
C ALA A 521 -17.38 17.07 -25.79
N MET A 522 -18.02 15.90 -25.71
CA MET A 522 -18.91 15.41 -26.78
C MET A 522 -20.14 16.31 -26.96
N ALA A 523 -20.73 16.79 -25.85
CA ALA A 523 -21.82 17.75 -25.92
C ALA A 523 -21.38 19.10 -26.54
N ALA A 524 -20.18 19.57 -26.20
CA ALA A 524 -19.57 20.75 -26.82
C ALA A 524 -19.34 20.54 -28.33
N ALA A 525 -18.95 19.33 -28.76
CA ALA A 525 -18.77 19.01 -30.17
C ALA A 525 -20.09 19.18 -30.96
N GLU A 526 -21.21 18.70 -30.42
CA GLU A 526 -22.54 18.87 -31.03
C GLU A 526 -23.01 20.33 -31.04
N MET A 527 -22.64 21.12 -30.02
CA MET A 527 -22.94 22.55 -29.98
C MET A 527 -22.14 23.32 -31.04
N LEU A 528 -20.83 23.12 -31.08
CA LEU A 528 -19.92 23.77 -32.03
C LEU A 528 -20.22 23.40 -33.49
N LYS A 529 -20.71 22.18 -33.74
CA LYS A 529 -21.13 21.72 -35.07
C LYS A 529 -22.22 22.61 -35.67
N LYS A 530 -23.13 23.16 -34.85
CA LYS A 530 -24.18 24.12 -35.29
C LYS A 530 -23.58 25.41 -35.83
N GLU A 531 -22.36 25.75 -35.40
CA GLU A 531 -21.57 26.91 -35.86
C GLU A 531 -20.56 26.52 -36.95
N ARG A 532 -20.62 25.29 -37.48
CA ARG A 532 -19.63 24.72 -38.42
C ARG A 532 -18.20 24.71 -37.88
N ILE A 533 -18.05 24.58 -36.55
CA ILE A 533 -16.79 24.34 -35.88
C ILE A 533 -16.74 22.85 -35.51
N PHE A 534 -15.74 22.15 -36.02
CA PHE A 534 -15.54 20.73 -35.75
C PHE A 534 -14.37 20.54 -34.79
N ILE A 535 -14.56 19.70 -33.78
CA ILE A 535 -13.52 19.31 -32.83
C ILE A 535 -13.40 17.79 -32.81
N ARG A 536 -12.19 17.33 -32.51
CA ARG A 536 -11.89 15.94 -32.20
C ARG A 536 -11.99 15.73 -30.71
N VAL A 537 -12.52 14.61 -30.24
CA VAL A 537 -12.59 14.27 -28.82
C VAL A 537 -11.84 12.97 -28.55
N ILE A 538 -10.91 13.01 -27.60
CA ILE A 538 -10.11 11.86 -27.17
C ILE A 538 -10.41 11.56 -25.69
N ASP A 539 -10.70 10.30 -25.42
CA ASP A 539 -10.75 9.70 -24.09
C ASP A 539 -9.41 8.99 -23.80
N PRO A 540 -8.62 9.45 -22.81
CA PRO A 540 -7.34 8.85 -22.49
C PRO A 540 -7.42 7.38 -22.05
N PHE A 541 -8.54 6.97 -21.46
CA PHE A 541 -8.73 5.70 -20.71
C PHE A 541 -7.76 5.52 -19.52
N THR A 542 -6.46 5.58 -19.75
CA THR A 542 -5.43 5.68 -18.70
C THR A 542 -4.74 7.04 -18.74
N ILE A 543 -4.62 7.66 -17.56
CA ILE A 543 -3.86 8.90 -17.37
C ILE A 543 -2.36 8.61 -17.20
N LYS A 544 -2.03 7.41 -16.70
CA LYS A 544 -0.67 6.90 -16.55
C LYS A 544 -0.67 5.39 -16.78
N PRO A 545 0.11 4.85 -17.74
CA PRO A 545 0.78 5.58 -18.82
C PRO A 545 -0.23 6.31 -19.72
N LEU A 546 0.19 7.44 -20.28
CA LEU A 546 -0.60 8.22 -21.22
C LEU A 546 -0.27 7.78 -22.66
N ASP A 547 -1.27 7.70 -23.54
CA ASP A 547 -1.07 7.41 -24.96
C ASP A 547 -0.57 8.64 -25.74
N SER A 548 0.69 9.00 -25.51
CA SER A 548 1.32 10.15 -26.16
C SER A 548 1.29 10.03 -27.68
N LYS A 549 1.39 8.81 -28.23
CA LYS A 549 1.42 8.56 -29.66
C LYS A 549 0.10 8.98 -30.32
N THR A 550 -1.03 8.44 -29.83
CA THR A 550 -2.36 8.79 -30.34
C THR A 550 -2.63 10.28 -30.18
N ILE A 551 -2.28 10.87 -29.03
CA ILE A 551 -2.48 12.31 -28.79
C ILE A 551 -1.72 13.15 -29.81
N ILE A 552 -0.44 12.85 -30.05
CA ILE A 552 0.40 13.60 -30.99
C ILE A 552 -0.11 13.44 -32.43
N GLU A 553 -0.39 12.21 -32.86
CA GLU A 553 -0.87 11.91 -34.22
C GLU A 553 -2.19 12.64 -34.54
N HIS A 554 -3.15 12.60 -33.61
CA HIS A 554 -4.44 13.26 -33.82
C HIS A 554 -4.34 14.78 -33.68
N THR A 555 -3.46 15.30 -32.82
CA THR A 555 -3.22 16.75 -32.69
C THR A 555 -2.65 17.36 -33.96
N ARG A 556 -1.73 16.65 -34.66
CA ARG A 556 -1.21 17.12 -35.96
C ARG A 556 -2.34 17.31 -36.98
N GLN A 557 -3.33 16.42 -36.96
CA GLN A 557 -4.50 16.49 -37.85
C GLN A 557 -5.46 17.63 -37.47
N THR A 558 -5.43 18.10 -36.23
CA THR A 558 -6.21 19.24 -35.74
C THR A 558 -5.39 20.52 -35.61
N ARG A 559 -4.45 20.74 -36.55
CA ARG A 559 -3.68 21.99 -36.68
C ARG A 559 -2.83 22.33 -35.45
N GLY A 560 -2.34 21.31 -34.73
CA GLY A 560 -1.48 21.52 -33.56
C GLY A 560 -2.22 22.02 -32.32
N ARG A 561 -3.56 22.06 -32.30
CA ARG A 561 -4.32 22.65 -31.19
C ARG A 561 -4.85 21.57 -30.25
N ILE A 562 -4.52 21.69 -28.97
CA ILE A 562 -4.96 20.81 -27.89
C ILE A 562 -5.73 21.64 -26.86
N LEU A 563 -6.89 21.14 -26.47
CA LEU A 563 -7.61 21.60 -25.29
C LEU A 563 -7.75 20.40 -24.33
N THR A 564 -7.22 20.52 -23.12
CA THR A 564 -7.51 19.54 -22.07
C THR A 564 -8.59 20.09 -21.15
N VAL A 565 -9.50 19.22 -20.71
CA VAL A 565 -10.56 19.56 -19.75
C VAL A 565 -10.70 18.47 -18.70
N GLU A 566 -10.56 18.82 -17.43
CA GLU A 566 -10.58 17.85 -16.33
C GLU A 566 -11.33 18.34 -15.09
N ASP A 567 -12.03 17.41 -14.45
CA ASP A 567 -12.67 17.61 -13.14
C ASP A 567 -11.67 17.25 -12.02
N HIS A 568 -10.61 18.08 -11.94
CA HIS A 568 -9.43 17.97 -11.09
C HIS A 568 -8.75 19.36 -11.00
N TYR A 569 -7.87 19.60 -10.02
CA TYR A 569 -7.03 20.80 -9.99
C TYR A 569 -6.06 20.86 -11.18
N TYR A 570 -5.50 22.05 -11.46
CA TYR A 570 -4.56 22.23 -12.57
C TYR A 570 -3.27 21.42 -12.41
N GLU A 571 -2.76 21.33 -11.19
CA GLU A 571 -1.45 20.74 -10.89
C GLU A 571 -1.54 19.21 -10.85
N GLY A 572 -0.62 18.55 -11.52
CA GLY A 572 -0.48 17.10 -11.51
C GLY A 572 -1.62 16.30 -12.16
N GLY A 573 -2.59 16.94 -12.81
CA GLY A 573 -3.72 16.29 -13.48
C GLY A 573 -3.44 15.78 -14.90
N LEU A 574 -4.52 15.52 -15.65
CA LEU A 574 -4.52 15.16 -17.07
C LEU A 574 -3.84 16.24 -17.91
N GLY A 575 -4.16 17.51 -17.68
CA GLY A 575 -3.63 18.64 -18.43
C GLY A 575 -2.11 18.72 -18.34
N GLU A 576 -1.53 18.53 -17.16
CA GLU A 576 -0.07 18.47 -17.02
C GLU A 576 0.55 17.20 -17.61
N ALA A 577 -0.13 16.05 -17.51
CA ALA A 577 0.33 14.82 -18.15
C ALA A 577 0.43 15.01 -19.68
N VAL A 578 -0.57 15.64 -20.30
CA VAL A 578 -0.57 15.97 -21.73
C VAL A 578 0.49 17.02 -22.04
N CYS A 579 0.64 18.08 -21.24
CA CYS A 579 1.71 19.07 -21.41
C CYS A 579 3.08 18.40 -21.46
N SER A 580 3.41 17.55 -20.49
CA SER A 580 4.69 16.84 -20.46
C SER A 580 4.88 15.91 -21.66
N ALA A 581 3.80 15.31 -22.18
CA ALA A 581 3.86 14.43 -23.33
C ALA A 581 4.13 15.15 -24.66
N VAL A 582 3.72 16.41 -24.80
CA VAL A 582 3.76 17.14 -26.09
C VAL A 582 4.66 18.38 -26.09
N VAL A 583 5.31 18.72 -24.98
CA VAL A 583 6.11 19.97 -24.84
C VAL A 583 7.20 20.14 -25.90
N ASN A 584 7.72 19.04 -26.45
CA ASN A 584 8.77 19.05 -27.47
C ASN A 584 8.22 19.03 -28.92
N GLU A 585 6.90 19.01 -29.11
CA GLU A 585 6.28 19.01 -30.44
C GLU A 585 6.17 20.43 -31.01
N GLN A 586 6.75 20.63 -32.19
CA GLN A 586 6.71 21.93 -32.86
C GLN A 586 5.32 22.24 -33.43
N GLY A 587 4.91 23.50 -33.31
CA GLY A 587 3.62 23.98 -33.82
C GLY A 587 2.41 23.56 -32.97
N PHE A 588 2.65 22.94 -31.81
CA PHE A 588 1.59 22.59 -30.87
C PHE A 588 1.27 23.78 -29.96
N THR A 589 -0.02 23.96 -29.69
CA THR A 589 -0.57 24.93 -28.73
C THR A 589 -1.54 24.19 -27.83
N LEU A 590 -1.39 24.38 -26.53
CA LEU A 590 -2.17 23.66 -25.54
C LEU A 590 -2.84 24.67 -24.60
N GLN A 591 -4.15 24.52 -24.43
CA GLN A 591 -4.93 25.20 -23.41
C GLN A 591 -5.48 24.17 -22.41
N ARG A 592 -5.58 24.55 -21.14
CA ARG A 592 -6.10 23.70 -20.06
C ARG A 592 -7.33 24.33 -19.43
N LEU A 593 -8.35 23.53 -19.19
CA LEU A 593 -9.50 23.85 -18.35
C LEU A 593 -9.51 22.85 -17.19
N ALA A 594 -9.37 23.36 -15.98
CA ALA A 594 -9.36 22.58 -14.76
C ALA A 594 -9.90 23.44 -13.61
N VAL A 595 -10.13 22.84 -12.45
CA VAL A 595 -10.61 23.53 -11.26
C VAL A 595 -9.48 24.40 -10.71
N ALA A 596 -9.70 25.72 -10.59
CA ALA A 596 -8.64 26.67 -10.22
C ALA A 596 -8.49 26.88 -8.71
N HIS A 597 -9.56 26.67 -7.94
CA HIS A 597 -9.64 27.02 -6.52
C HIS A 597 -10.54 26.04 -5.79
N VAL A 598 -10.45 26.02 -4.45
CA VAL A 598 -11.31 25.19 -3.59
C VAL A 598 -12.78 25.41 -3.94
N PRO A 599 -13.54 24.34 -4.20
CA PRO A 599 -14.91 24.47 -4.64
C PRO A 599 -15.92 24.74 -3.51
N ARG A 600 -17.21 24.68 -3.84
CA ARG A 600 -18.34 24.83 -2.91
C ARG A 600 -19.40 23.77 -3.20
N SER A 601 -20.36 23.62 -2.30
CA SER A 601 -21.59 22.84 -2.54
C SER A 601 -22.47 23.49 -3.61
N GLY A 602 -23.11 22.66 -4.42
CA GLY A 602 -24.06 23.08 -5.46
C GLY A 602 -24.44 21.89 -6.32
N LYS A 603 -25.40 22.06 -7.24
CA LYS A 603 -25.74 20.97 -8.16
C LYS A 603 -24.56 20.67 -9.09
N PRO A 604 -24.32 19.40 -9.47
CA PRO A 604 -23.19 19.04 -10.34
C PRO A 604 -23.00 19.93 -11.57
N ASN A 605 -24.07 20.14 -12.35
CA ASN A 605 -24.00 20.97 -13.57
C ASN A 605 -23.73 22.46 -13.28
N GLU A 606 -24.19 22.98 -12.15
CA GLU A 606 -23.92 24.36 -11.74
C GLU A 606 -22.45 24.51 -11.37
N LEU A 607 -21.88 23.52 -10.67
CA LEU A 607 -20.47 23.52 -10.30
C LEU A 607 -19.57 23.42 -11.53
N LEU A 608 -19.82 22.48 -12.45
CA LEU A 608 -19.03 22.37 -13.69
C LEU A 608 -18.99 23.70 -14.46
N LYS A 609 -20.12 24.42 -14.51
CA LYS A 609 -20.22 25.74 -15.13
C LYS A 609 -19.48 26.83 -14.35
N ILE A 610 -19.67 26.92 -13.04
CA ILE A 610 -19.00 27.92 -12.18
C ILE A 610 -17.48 27.80 -12.26
N TYR A 611 -16.97 26.57 -12.30
CA TYR A 611 -15.53 26.28 -12.33
C TYR A 611 -14.97 26.11 -13.75
N GLY A 612 -15.78 26.36 -14.79
CA GLY A 612 -15.30 26.51 -16.16
C GLY A 612 -14.83 25.22 -16.83
N ILE A 613 -15.46 24.09 -16.52
CA ILE A 613 -15.14 22.77 -17.11
C ILE A 613 -16.36 22.08 -17.75
N ASP A 614 -17.46 22.80 -17.92
CA ASP A 614 -18.65 22.33 -18.64
C ASP A 614 -18.52 22.53 -20.17
N ARG A 615 -19.52 22.04 -20.91
CA ARG A 615 -19.59 22.18 -22.37
C ARG A 615 -19.51 23.62 -22.87
N GLU A 616 -20.07 24.59 -22.13
CA GLU A 616 -20.04 26.00 -22.53
C GLU A 616 -18.64 26.59 -22.40
N ALA A 617 -17.93 26.26 -21.32
CA ALA A 617 -16.53 26.64 -21.15
C ALA A 617 -15.64 26.01 -22.23
N ILE A 618 -15.87 24.74 -22.58
CA ILE A 618 -15.18 24.06 -23.69
C ILE A 618 -15.44 24.77 -25.02
N CYS A 619 -16.71 25.06 -25.34
CA CYS A 619 -17.08 25.83 -26.54
C CYS A 619 -16.38 27.20 -26.58
N GLN A 620 -16.37 27.94 -25.46
CA GLN A 620 -15.72 29.24 -25.36
C GLN A 620 -14.20 29.15 -25.56
N ALA A 621 -13.55 28.16 -24.95
CA ALA A 621 -12.12 27.93 -25.10
C ALA A 621 -11.75 27.58 -26.54
N VAL A 622 -12.52 26.69 -27.19
CA VAL A 622 -12.33 26.36 -28.62
C VAL A 622 -12.44 27.62 -29.48
N ARG A 623 -13.51 28.42 -29.33
CA ARG A 623 -13.68 29.67 -30.10
C ARG A 623 -12.49 30.62 -29.91
N LYS A 624 -11.99 30.76 -28.67
CA LYS A 624 -10.83 31.59 -28.35
C LYS A 624 -9.55 31.09 -29.03
N MET A 625 -9.32 29.78 -29.07
CA MET A 625 -8.16 29.20 -29.76
C MET A 625 -8.21 29.44 -31.28
N LEU A 626 -9.41 29.45 -31.86
CA LEU A 626 -9.60 29.72 -33.29
C LEU A 626 -9.42 31.19 -33.64
N SER A 627 -9.89 32.12 -32.80
CA SER A 627 -9.76 33.56 -33.05
C SER A 627 -8.33 34.07 -32.86
N GLY A 628 -7.57 33.55 -31.89
CA GLY A 628 -6.17 33.92 -31.69
C GLY A 628 -5.25 33.58 -32.87
N SER A 629 -5.63 32.58 -33.69
CA SER A 629 -4.89 32.22 -34.91
C SER A 629 -5.17 33.13 -36.11
N ALA A 630 -6.24 33.94 -36.07
CA ALA A 630 -6.62 34.84 -37.16
C ALA A 630 -5.80 36.15 -37.16
N ASN A 631 -5.28 36.57 -36.00
CA ASN A 631 -4.47 37.78 -35.84
C ASN A 631 -2.96 37.55 -35.96
N ALA A 632 -2.52 36.31 -36.20
CA ALA A 632 -1.10 35.93 -36.31
C ALA A 632 -0.68 35.51 -37.74
N LYS A 633 -1.49 35.86 -38.75
CA LYS A 633 -1.19 35.63 -40.17
C LYS A 633 -0.91 36.94 -40.90
#